data_AF-A0A3P3R307-F1
#
_entry.id   AF-A0A3P3R307-F1
#
_cell.length_a   1.000
_cell.length_b   1.000
_cell.length_c   1.000
_cell.angle_alpha   90.00
_cell.angle_beta   90.00
_cell.angle_gamma   90.00
#
_symmetry.space_group_name_H-M   'P 1'
#
loop_
_entity.id
_entity.type
_entity.pdbx_description
1 polymer ?
#
loop_
_entity_poly.entity_id
_entity_poly.type
_entity_poly.pdbx_seq_one_letter_code
_entity_poly.pdbx_strand_id
1 'polypeptide(L)'
;MARSRRADAVVFGFDFQVNSAIVLFLENIKEVETLCLEGNCEDIELELSSGEMVLAQAKAVEKASSDFANVRKNIQKSLISLAEGEEKVNARELIMITNSPNPFNDDKSISAFYGHAHRKYDTLPPSAKKIVDDYLSKMDKKLDTDKFKIQVLPFETDDEAERYKVIMESINAFAGSLNTNISGIGQKLLETWHWQVFDNGGKKDVSIKLSKKDIIWPILVKITEIEQCEDSFLEQFDSGVYEEVINRYADIINSHCEQCEFFIKILSDYSGFESPKRGNEKLNQFIELKWTDYIADFDFDGIDEEIREAIIKIIIFNVIKRRFTIDRIKKEVNMC
;
A
#
# COMPACT_ATOMS: atom_id res chain seq x y z
N MET A 1 -36.69 16.93 9.26
CA MET A 1 -35.33 16.70 9.81
C MET A 1 -34.35 17.36 8.88
N ALA A 2 -33.65 18.40 9.35
CA ALA A 2 -32.65 19.10 8.56
C ALA A 2 -31.52 18.12 8.21
N ARG A 3 -31.31 17.88 6.92
CA ARG A 3 -30.17 17.13 6.40
C ARG A 3 -28.94 17.97 6.71
N SER A 4 -28.36 17.73 7.87
CA SER A 4 -27.02 18.18 8.23
C SER A 4 -26.07 17.52 7.23
N ARG A 5 -25.86 18.13 6.06
CA ARG A 5 -24.75 17.82 5.15
C ARG A 5 -23.47 18.31 5.82
N ARG A 6 -23.04 17.64 6.89
CA ARG A 6 -21.67 17.79 7.36
C ARG A 6 -20.78 17.09 6.34
N ALA A 7 -19.59 17.62 6.12
CA ALA A 7 -18.59 17.00 5.26
C ALA A 7 -18.17 15.61 5.80
N ASP A 8 -18.48 15.31 7.06
CA ASP A 8 -18.18 14.07 7.79
C ASP A 8 -18.48 12.80 6.98
N ALA A 9 -19.66 12.69 6.34
CA ALA A 9 -20.03 11.52 5.55
C ALA A 9 -19.18 11.35 4.28
N VAL A 10 -18.75 12.47 3.68
CA VAL A 10 -17.88 12.47 2.50
C VAL A 10 -16.46 12.09 2.90
N VAL A 11 -15.96 12.67 4.01
CA VAL A 11 -14.65 12.35 4.56
C VAL A 11 -14.57 10.87 4.97
N PHE A 12 -15.60 10.35 5.64
CA PHE A 12 -15.69 8.93 6.02
C PHE A 12 -15.71 8.01 4.79
N GLY A 13 -16.46 8.38 3.75
CA GLY A 13 -16.51 7.62 2.50
C GLY A 13 -15.15 7.56 1.80
N PHE A 14 -14.43 8.68 1.76
CA PHE A 14 -13.10 8.76 1.15
C PHE A 14 -12.05 8.00 1.98
N ASP A 15 -12.10 8.13 3.31
CA ASP A 15 -11.24 7.37 4.22
C ASP A 15 -11.43 5.85 4.05
N PHE A 16 -12.68 5.39 3.94
CA PHE A 16 -12.98 3.99 3.61
C PHE A 16 -12.41 3.56 2.25
N GLN A 17 -12.47 4.42 1.24
CA GLN A 17 -11.96 4.16 -0.11
C GLN A 17 -10.44 4.05 -0.13
N VAL A 18 -9.72 4.95 0.55
CA VAL A 18 -8.26 4.89 0.74
C VAL A 18 -7.85 3.56 1.36
N ASN A 19 -8.50 3.17 2.46
CA ASN A 19 -8.21 1.93 3.17
C ASN A 19 -8.57 0.68 2.36
N SER A 20 -9.66 0.74 1.59
CA SER A 20 -10.04 -0.31 0.64
C SER A 20 -8.98 -0.50 -0.45
N ALA A 21 -8.42 0.59 -0.98
CA ALA A 21 -7.37 0.55 -1.98
C ALA A 21 -6.08 -0.10 -1.45
N ILE A 22 -5.68 0.21 -0.21
CA ILE A 22 -4.54 -0.43 0.45
C ILE A 22 -4.75 -1.95 0.54
N VAL A 23 -5.90 -2.39 1.05
CA VAL A 23 -6.20 -3.83 1.19
C VAL A 23 -6.20 -4.53 -0.18
N LEU A 24 -6.85 -3.93 -1.19
CA LEU A 24 -6.86 -4.49 -2.55
C LEU A 24 -5.45 -4.55 -3.16
N PHE A 25 -4.62 -3.54 -2.92
CA PHE A 25 -3.23 -3.54 -3.37
C PHE A 25 -2.44 -4.71 -2.79
N LEU A 26 -2.55 -4.93 -1.47
CA LEU A 26 -1.88 -6.02 -0.77
C LEU A 26 -2.38 -7.40 -1.22
N GLU A 27 -3.69 -7.55 -1.44
CA GLU A 27 -4.29 -8.79 -1.98
C GLU A 27 -3.76 -9.14 -3.37
N ASN A 28 -3.31 -8.14 -4.15
CA ASN A 28 -2.79 -8.30 -5.51
C ASN A 28 -1.27 -8.06 -5.61
N ILE A 29 -0.54 -8.03 -4.49
CA ILE A 29 0.83 -7.50 -4.42
C ILE A 29 1.82 -8.15 -5.40
N LYS A 30 1.63 -9.42 -5.75
CA LYS A 30 2.50 -10.18 -6.67
C LYS A 30 2.34 -9.79 -8.13
N GLU A 31 1.21 -9.19 -8.49
CA GLU A 31 0.85 -8.93 -9.88
C GLU A 31 0.59 -7.45 -10.16
N VAL A 32 0.17 -6.68 -9.15
CA VAL A 32 -0.12 -5.24 -9.30
C VAL A 32 1.14 -4.45 -9.64
N GLU A 33 1.05 -3.51 -10.55
CA GLU A 33 2.15 -2.58 -10.89
C GLU A 33 1.81 -1.16 -10.46
N THR A 34 0.56 -0.73 -10.63
CA THR A 34 0.11 0.60 -10.21
C THR A 34 -1.26 0.58 -9.55
N LEU A 35 -1.49 1.60 -8.71
CA LEU A 35 -2.75 1.94 -8.06
C LEU A 35 -3.12 3.38 -8.43
N CYS A 36 -4.39 3.58 -8.78
CA CYS A 36 -5.00 4.90 -8.93
C CYS A 36 -6.30 4.95 -8.12
N LEU A 37 -6.38 5.92 -7.20
CA LEU A 37 -7.62 6.27 -6.50
C LEU A 37 -8.33 7.37 -7.28
N GLU A 38 -9.66 7.31 -7.39
CA GLU A 38 -10.47 8.26 -8.19
C GLU A 38 -10.03 8.30 -9.66
N GLY A 39 -9.92 7.11 -10.27
CA GLY A 39 -9.49 6.95 -11.65
C GLY A 39 -10.58 7.27 -12.70
N ASN A 40 -10.26 7.04 -13.97
CA ASN A 40 -11.16 7.32 -15.10
C ASN A 40 -12.29 6.29 -15.27
N CYS A 41 -12.11 5.11 -14.71
CA CYS A 41 -12.94 3.94 -14.85
C CYS A 41 -13.73 3.67 -13.57
N GLU A 42 -13.09 3.72 -12.39
CA GLU A 42 -13.77 3.51 -11.09
C GLU A 42 -13.07 4.19 -9.90
N ASP A 43 -13.74 4.14 -8.73
CA ASP A 43 -13.27 4.66 -7.44
C ASP A 43 -11.83 4.17 -7.11
N ILE A 44 -11.48 2.91 -7.43
CA ILE A 44 -10.16 2.31 -7.23
C ILE A 44 -9.80 1.49 -8.48
N GLU A 45 -8.60 1.72 -9.01
CA GLU A 45 -8.05 1.00 -10.16
C GLU A 45 -6.67 0.43 -9.85
N LEU A 46 -6.49 -0.87 -10.06
CA LEU A 46 -5.17 -1.51 -10.07
C LEU A 46 -4.83 -1.95 -11.47
N GLU A 47 -3.66 -1.56 -11.96
CA GLU A 47 -3.08 -2.08 -13.20
C GLU A 47 -2.14 -3.24 -12.85
N LEU A 48 -2.32 -4.37 -13.50
CA LEU A 48 -1.51 -5.57 -13.29
C LEU A 48 -0.39 -5.66 -14.31
N SER A 49 0.65 -6.42 -13.98
CA SER A 49 1.77 -6.74 -14.88
C SER A 49 1.34 -7.45 -16.18
N SER A 50 0.16 -8.08 -16.22
CA SER A 50 -0.44 -8.60 -17.45
C SER A 50 -1.03 -7.53 -18.38
N GLY A 51 -1.17 -6.29 -17.89
CA GLY A 51 -1.90 -5.19 -18.53
C GLY A 51 -3.42 -5.24 -18.28
N GLU A 52 -3.90 -6.23 -17.53
CA GLU A 52 -5.30 -6.29 -17.09
C GLU A 52 -5.54 -5.36 -15.89
N MET A 53 -6.81 -4.98 -15.69
CA MET A 53 -7.22 -4.08 -14.60
C MET A 53 -8.05 -4.81 -13.54
N VAL A 54 -7.85 -4.46 -12.27
CA VAL A 54 -8.82 -4.69 -11.20
C VAL A 54 -9.55 -3.38 -10.95
N LEU A 55 -10.87 -3.38 -11.13
CA LEU A 55 -11.72 -2.22 -10.88
C LEU A 55 -12.55 -2.46 -9.61
N ALA A 56 -12.57 -1.48 -8.71
CA ALA A 56 -13.37 -1.58 -7.50
C ALA A 56 -14.16 -0.31 -7.21
N GLN A 57 -15.44 -0.50 -6.85
CA GLN A 57 -16.34 0.56 -6.40
C GLN A 57 -16.55 0.50 -4.90
N ALA A 58 -16.12 1.56 -4.20
CA ALA A 58 -16.22 1.67 -2.75
C ALA A 58 -17.54 2.30 -2.32
N LYS A 59 -18.24 1.66 -1.38
CA LYS A 59 -19.52 2.13 -0.85
C LYS A 59 -19.58 1.99 0.66
N ALA A 60 -19.20 3.05 1.36
CA ALA A 60 -19.24 3.14 2.81
C ALA A 60 -20.65 3.44 3.36
N VAL A 61 -20.90 2.99 4.58
CA VAL A 61 -22.08 3.26 5.40
C VAL A 61 -21.60 3.68 6.79
N GLU A 62 -21.88 4.92 7.22
CA GLU A 62 -21.36 5.45 8.51
C GLU A 62 -21.77 4.61 9.72
N LYS A 63 -23.01 4.09 9.71
CA LYS A 63 -23.55 3.21 10.74
C LYS A 63 -23.73 1.80 10.19
N ALA A 64 -22.68 1.23 9.62
CA ALA A 64 -22.68 -0.04 8.91
C ALA A 64 -23.36 -1.18 9.68
N SER A 65 -23.27 -1.18 11.02
CA SER A 65 -23.88 -2.20 11.89
C SER A 65 -25.40 -2.11 12.03
N SER A 66 -26.02 -0.97 11.68
CA SER A 66 -27.43 -0.70 11.97
C SER A 66 -28.23 0.00 10.86
N ASP A 67 -27.58 0.67 9.91
CA ASP A 67 -28.23 1.35 8.79
C ASP A 67 -28.07 0.56 7.48
N PHE A 68 -29.12 -0.15 7.09
CA PHE A 68 -29.19 -0.89 5.83
C PHE A 68 -30.14 -0.22 4.82
N ALA A 69 -30.56 1.02 5.04
CA ALA A 69 -31.60 1.65 4.22
C ALA A 69 -31.16 1.88 2.77
N ASN A 70 -29.86 2.11 2.55
CA ASN A 70 -29.31 2.48 1.23
C ASN A 70 -28.43 1.40 0.58
N VAL A 71 -28.17 0.27 1.25
CA VAL A 71 -27.21 -0.74 0.76
C VAL A 71 -27.62 -1.35 -0.59
N ARG A 72 -28.92 -1.55 -0.83
CA ARG A 72 -29.44 -1.99 -2.15
C ARG A 72 -29.22 -0.97 -3.25
N LYS A 73 -29.35 0.32 -2.92
CA LYS A 73 -29.04 1.41 -3.86
C LYS A 73 -27.54 1.47 -4.15
N ASN A 74 -26.71 1.17 -3.15
CA ASN A 74 -25.26 1.08 -3.33
C ASN A 74 -24.88 -0.08 -4.26
N ILE A 75 -25.48 -1.27 -4.09
CA ILE A 75 -25.31 -2.39 -5.04
C ILE A 75 -25.66 -1.96 -6.45
N GLN A 76 -26.86 -1.40 -6.65
CA GLN A 76 -27.30 -1.00 -7.98
C GLN A 76 -26.33 -0.01 -8.63
N LYS A 77 -25.87 0.99 -7.88
CA LYS A 77 -24.88 1.97 -8.37
C LYS A 77 -23.55 1.32 -8.73
N SER A 78 -23.04 0.43 -7.87
CA SER A 78 -21.78 -0.26 -8.12
C SER A 78 -21.85 -1.16 -9.35
N LEU A 79 -22.95 -1.88 -9.55
CA LEU A 79 -23.12 -2.69 -10.76
C LEU A 79 -23.08 -1.83 -12.04
N ILE A 80 -23.74 -0.67 -12.02
CA ILE A 80 -23.76 0.26 -13.15
C ILE A 80 -22.36 0.83 -13.41
N SER A 81 -21.69 1.37 -12.39
CA SER A 81 -20.37 1.99 -12.56
C SER A 81 -19.32 0.96 -12.98
N LEU A 82 -19.35 -0.25 -12.41
CA LEU A 82 -18.41 -1.32 -12.77
C LEU A 82 -18.62 -1.77 -14.22
N ALA A 83 -19.88 -1.87 -14.67
CA ALA A 83 -20.17 -2.20 -16.06
C ALA A 83 -19.69 -1.10 -17.03
N GLU A 84 -19.80 0.17 -16.64
CA GLU A 84 -19.28 1.30 -17.40
C GLU A 84 -17.75 1.35 -17.43
N GLY A 85 -17.10 0.99 -16.32
CA GLY A 85 -15.65 0.89 -16.22
C GLY A 85 -15.09 -0.28 -17.04
N GLU A 86 -15.74 -1.44 -16.97
CA GLU A 86 -15.37 -2.64 -17.73
C GLU A 86 -15.33 -2.39 -19.24
N GLU A 87 -16.24 -1.59 -19.81
CA GLU A 87 -16.22 -1.27 -21.25
C GLU A 87 -14.97 -0.50 -21.70
N LYS A 88 -14.27 0.17 -20.77
CA LYS A 88 -13.13 1.03 -21.09
C LYS A 88 -11.79 0.30 -21.05
N VAL A 89 -11.71 -0.84 -20.37
CA VAL A 89 -10.44 -1.51 -20.05
C VAL A 89 -10.57 -3.03 -20.12
N ASN A 90 -9.44 -3.72 -20.22
CA ASN A 90 -9.43 -5.17 -20.06
C ASN A 90 -9.49 -5.55 -18.57
N ALA A 91 -10.70 -5.59 -18.00
CA ALA A 91 -10.89 -5.93 -16.59
C ALA A 91 -10.72 -7.43 -16.32
N ARG A 92 -9.91 -7.77 -15.30
CA ARG A 92 -9.79 -9.12 -14.71
C ARG A 92 -10.78 -9.35 -13.59
N GLU A 93 -10.98 -8.34 -12.73
CA GLU A 93 -11.90 -8.39 -11.60
C GLU A 93 -12.72 -7.10 -11.49
N LEU A 94 -13.99 -7.26 -11.12
CA LEU A 94 -14.94 -6.18 -10.85
C LEU A 94 -15.43 -6.33 -9.40
N ILE A 95 -15.16 -5.34 -8.56
CA ILE A 95 -15.32 -5.49 -7.11
C ILE A 95 -16.27 -4.42 -6.58
N MET A 96 -17.37 -4.82 -5.95
CA MET A 96 -18.05 -3.92 -5.02
C MET A 96 -17.45 -4.11 -3.63
N ILE A 97 -16.85 -3.06 -3.06
CA ILE A 97 -16.34 -3.08 -1.69
C ILE A 97 -17.20 -2.22 -0.77
N THR A 98 -17.61 -2.75 0.38
CA THR A 98 -18.46 -2.06 1.35
C THR A 98 -18.09 -2.45 2.78
N ASN A 99 -18.41 -1.59 3.74
CA ASN A 99 -18.27 -1.91 5.17
C ASN A 99 -19.54 -2.51 5.78
N SER A 100 -20.64 -2.59 5.02
CA SER A 100 -21.90 -3.13 5.54
C SER A 100 -21.84 -4.66 5.64
N PRO A 101 -22.11 -5.25 6.82
CA PRO A 101 -22.22 -6.70 6.99
C PRO A 101 -23.50 -7.27 6.35
N ASN A 102 -24.44 -6.43 5.92
CA ASN A 102 -25.67 -6.84 5.23
C ASN A 102 -25.80 -6.08 3.90
N PRO A 103 -24.91 -6.32 2.92
CA PRO A 103 -24.85 -5.53 1.69
C PRO A 103 -26.15 -5.58 0.88
N PHE A 104 -26.94 -6.65 1.05
CA PHE A 104 -28.20 -6.87 0.32
C PHE A 104 -29.44 -6.42 1.08
N ASN A 105 -29.32 -6.02 2.36
CA ASN A 105 -30.46 -5.89 3.27
C ASN A 105 -31.38 -7.13 3.17
N ASP A 106 -30.79 -8.29 3.44
CA ASP A 106 -31.41 -9.61 3.32
C ASP A 106 -30.89 -10.54 4.44
N ASP A 107 -31.75 -10.82 5.42
CA ASP A 107 -31.42 -11.65 6.58
C ASP A 107 -31.01 -13.08 6.21
N LYS A 108 -31.39 -13.57 5.02
CA LYS A 108 -31.01 -14.91 4.55
C LYS A 108 -29.57 -15.00 4.06
N SER A 109 -28.95 -13.87 3.72
CA SER A 109 -27.59 -13.82 3.16
C SER A 109 -26.58 -13.14 4.06
N ILE A 110 -27.01 -12.40 5.08
CA ILE A 110 -26.14 -11.63 6.01
C ILE A 110 -24.95 -12.43 6.57
N SER A 111 -25.16 -13.70 6.94
CA SER A 111 -24.11 -14.55 7.51
C SER A 111 -22.97 -14.85 6.54
N ALA A 112 -23.21 -14.75 5.23
CA ALA A 112 -22.17 -14.94 4.21
C ALA A 112 -21.15 -13.79 4.15
N PHE A 113 -21.48 -12.64 4.76
CA PHE A 113 -20.74 -11.38 4.71
C PHE A 113 -20.23 -10.92 6.08
N TYR A 114 -20.17 -11.82 7.06
CA TYR A 114 -19.65 -11.50 8.38
C TYR A 114 -18.13 -11.31 8.36
N GLY A 115 -17.64 -10.22 8.96
CA GLY A 115 -16.21 -9.91 9.03
C GLY A 115 -15.61 -9.47 7.69
N HIS A 116 -14.31 -9.68 7.52
CA HIS A 116 -13.63 -9.48 6.23
C HIS A 116 -13.98 -10.64 5.30
N ALA A 117 -14.81 -10.36 4.29
CA ALA A 117 -15.42 -11.40 3.46
C ALA A 117 -15.29 -11.11 1.97
N HIS A 118 -15.10 -12.16 1.17
CA HIS A 118 -15.06 -12.12 -0.29
C HIS A 118 -16.03 -13.13 -0.86
N ARG A 119 -16.95 -12.68 -1.73
CA ARG A 119 -17.93 -13.53 -2.39
C ARG A 119 -17.96 -13.24 -3.88
N LYS A 120 -17.49 -14.19 -4.68
CA LYS A 120 -17.71 -14.18 -6.13
C LYS A 120 -19.19 -14.37 -6.42
N TYR A 121 -19.65 -13.82 -7.54
CA TYR A 121 -21.06 -13.88 -7.95
C TYR A 121 -21.63 -15.31 -7.98
N ASP A 122 -20.88 -16.28 -8.48
CA ASP A 122 -21.26 -17.69 -8.56
C ASP A 122 -21.46 -18.34 -7.18
N THR A 123 -20.73 -17.87 -6.17
CA THR A 123 -20.80 -18.33 -4.77
C THR A 123 -21.75 -17.54 -3.87
N LEU A 124 -22.49 -16.56 -4.40
CA LEU A 124 -23.45 -15.78 -3.60
C LEU A 124 -24.59 -16.68 -3.08
N PRO A 125 -25.09 -16.44 -1.85
CA PRO A 125 -26.33 -17.07 -1.39
C PRO A 125 -27.47 -16.87 -2.40
N PRO A 126 -28.36 -17.85 -2.62
CA PRO A 126 -29.38 -17.76 -3.67
C PRO A 126 -30.26 -16.51 -3.60
N SER A 127 -30.60 -16.03 -2.40
CA SER A 127 -31.38 -14.79 -2.21
C SER A 127 -30.61 -13.54 -2.62
N ALA A 128 -29.33 -13.44 -2.28
CA ALA A 128 -28.43 -12.36 -2.68
C ALA A 128 -28.18 -12.37 -4.20
N LYS A 129 -27.89 -13.55 -4.76
CA LYS A 129 -27.70 -13.73 -6.20
C LYS A 129 -28.91 -13.25 -7.00
N LYS A 130 -30.11 -13.63 -6.58
CA LYS A 130 -31.36 -13.17 -7.20
C LYS A 130 -31.48 -11.64 -7.20
N ILE A 131 -31.06 -10.96 -6.12
CA ILE A 131 -31.08 -9.49 -6.07
C ILE A 131 -30.14 -8.89 -7.12
N VAL A 132 -28.93 -9.47 -7.28
CA VAL A 132 -28.00 -9.05 -8.34
C VAL A 132 -28.62 -9.27 -9.72
N ASP A 133 -29.21 -10.44 -9.98
CA ASP A 133 -29.86 -10.79 -11.25
C ASP A 133 -31.01 -9.84 -11.59
N ASP A 134 -31.82 -9.49 -10.60
CA ASP A 134 -32.93 -8.54 -10.74
C ASP A 134 -32.46 -7.11 -11.07
N TYR A 135 -31.21 -6.75 -10.73
CA TYR A 135 -30.60 -5.49 -11.14
C TYR A 135 -29.97 -5.59 -12.53
N LEU A 136 -29.17 -6.62 -12.78
CA LEU A 136 -28.51 -6.86 -14.07
C LEU A 136 -29.51 -6.97 -15.22
N SER A 137 -30.65 -7.63 -15.00
CA SER A 137 -31.72 -7.76 -16.00
C SER A 137 -32.38 -6.44 -16.44
N LYS A 138 -32.17 -5.36 -15.67
CA LYS A 138 -32.70 -4.02 -15.95
C LYS A 138 -31.64 -3.04 -16.45
N MET A 139 -30.38 -3.47 -16.51
CA MET A 139 -29.28 -2.64 -16.97
C MET A 139 -29.17 -2.74 -18.50
N ASP A 140 -28.92 -1.60 -19.13
CA ASP A 140 -28.66 -1.54 -20.57
C ASP A 140 -27.29 -2.16 -20.91
N LYS A 141 -26.31 -1.92 -20.04
CA LYS A 141 -24.95 -2.45 -20.14
C LYS A 141 -24.82 -3.76 -19.38
N LYS A 142 -24.15 -4.73 -19.99
CA LYS A 142 -23.88 -6.02 -19.35
C LYS A 142 -22.58 -5.94 -18.56
N LEU A 143 -22.65 -6.37 -17.31
CA LEU A 143 -21.49 -6.64 -16.46
C LEU A 143 -21.10 -8.11 -16.61
N ASP A 144 -19.82 -8.41 -16.79
CA ASP A 144 -19.34 -9.78 -16.75
C ASP A 144 -19.39 -10.34 -15.32
N THR A 145 -20.34 -11.24 -15.07
CA THR A 145 -20.55 -11.83 -13.75
C THR A 145 -19.44 -12.79 -13.33
N ASP A 146 -18.66 -13.33 -14.28
CA ASP A 146 -17.57 -14.26 -13.94
C ASP A 146 -16.39 -13.51 -13.28
N LYS A 147 -16.32 -12.19 -13.49
CA LYS A 147 -15.33 -11.28 -12.89
C LYS A 147 -15.84 -10.59 -11.64
N PHE A 148 -17.15 -10.67 -11.36
CA PHE A 148 -17.78 -9.90 -10.31
C PHE A 148 -17.66 -10.54 -8.93
N LYS A 149 -17.24 -9.74 -7.94
CA LYS A 149 -17.26 -10.12 -6.53
C LYS A 149 -17.72 -8.99 -5.63
N ILE A 150 -18.25 -9.37 -4.47
CA ILE A 150 -18.56 -8.46 -3.37
C ILE A 150 -17.56 -8.72 -2.25
N GLN A 151 -16.97 -7.63 -1.77
CA GLN A 151 -16.03 -7.63 -0.66
C GLN A 151 -16.60 -6.81 0.50
N VAL A 152 -16.59 -7.39 1.69
CA VAL A 152 -16.90 -6.66 2.92
C VAL A 152 -15.62 -6.40 3.68
N LEU A 153 -15.35 -5.12 3.94
CA LEU A 153 -14.23 -4.64 4.73
C LEU A 153 -14.78 -3.91 5.96
N PRO A 154 -14.83 -4.54 7.14
CA PRO A 154 -15.30 -3.90 8.36
C PRO A 154 -14.56 -2.58 8.63
N PHE A 155 -15.33 -1.50 8.75
CA PHE A 155 -14.82 -0.14 8.92
C PHE A 155 -15.94 0.74 9.49
N GLU A 156 -15.94 1.01 10.78
CA GLU A 156 -16.98 1.78 11.46
C GLU A 156 -16.40 2.42 12.72
N THR A 157 -17.17 3.31 13.37
CA THR A 157 -16.87 3.96 14.67
C THR A 157 -15.81 5.05 14.59
N ASP A 158 -15.72 5.89 15.62
CA ASP A 158 -14.68 6.92 15.79
C ASP A 158 -13.46 6.42 16.56
N ASP A 159 -13.48 5.18 17.04
CA ASP A 159 -12.30 4.54 17.63
C ASP A 159 -11.41 4.03 16.50
N GLU A 160 -10.23 4.64 16.32
CA GLU A 160 -9.30 4.30 15.24
C GLU A 160 -8.82 2.84 15.32
N ALA A 161 -8.63 2.30 16.53
CA ALA A 161 -8.17 0.93 16.70
C ALA A 161 -9.23 -0.07 16.21
N GLU A 162 -10.51 0.21 16.43
CA GLU A 162 -11.61 -0.60 15.89
C GLU A 162 -11.87 -0.33 14.41
N ARG A 163 -11.84 0.94 13.99
CA ARG A 163 -12.09 1.36 12.59
C ARG A 163 -11.07 0.73 11.63
N TYR A 164 -9.79 0.79 11.96
CA TYR A 164 -8.70 0.32 11.09
C TYR A 164 -8.25 -1.12 11.39
N LYS A 165 -8.92 -1.83 12.31
CA LYS A 165 -8.49 -3.16 12.79
C LYS A 165 -8.17 -4.14 11.66
N VAL A 166 -9.08 -4.32 10.71
CA VAL A 166 -8.92 -5.26 9.60
C VAL A 166 -7.83 -4.82 8.62
N ILE A 167 -7.67 -3.50 8.44
CA ILE A 167 -6.61 -2.94 7.61
C ILE A 167 -5.27 -3.23 8.26
N MET A 168 -5.15 -2.97 9.56
CA MET A 168 -3.96 -3.25 10.36
C MET A 168 -3.62 -4.75 10.36
N GLU A 169 -4.62 -5.63 10.44
CA GLU A 169 -4.43 -7.09 10.29
C GLU A 169 -3.86 -7.44 8.92
N SER A 170 -4.38 -6.83 7.84
CA SER A 170 -3.89 -7.05 6.47
C SER A 170 -2.44 -6.59 6.30
N ILE A 171 -2.11 -5.41 6.82
CA ILE A 171 -0.75 -4.85 6.79
C ILE A 171 0.21 -5.72 7.61
N ASN A 172 -0.19 -6.14 8.82
CA ASN A 172 0.64 -6.98 9.68
C ASN A 172 0.86 -8.37 9.09
N ALA A 173 -0.17 -8.96 8.47
CA ALA A 173 -0.05 -10.23 7.77
C ALA A 173 0.95 -10.14 6.61
N PHE A 174 0.90 -9.04 5.85
CA PHE A 174 1.85 -8.78 4.78
C PHE A 174 3.27 -8.52 5.31
N ALA A 175 3.46 -7.64 6.30
CA ALA A 175 4.77 -7.42 6.91
C ALA A 175 5.35 -8.73 7.50
N GLY A 176 4.48 -9.56 8.08
CA GLY A 176 4.83 -10.91 8.54
C GLY A 176 5.30 -11.83 7.43
N SER A 177 4.68 -11.80 6.25
CA SER A 177 5.11 -12.62 5.09
C SER A 177 6.49 -12.19 4.56
N LEU A 178 6.84 -10.92 4.70
CA LEU A 178 8.18 -10.40 4.37
C LEU A 178 9.25 -10.80 5.40
N ASN A 179 8.85 -11.36 6.55
CA ASN A 179 9.71 -11.72 7.69
C ASN A 179 10.58 -10.53 8.14
N THR A 180 9.98 -9.34 8.15
CA THR A 180 10.59 -8.12 8.70
C THR A 180 10.35 -8.11 10.21
N ASN A 181 11.35 -8.49 10.99
CA ASN A 181 11.28 -8.48 12.46
C ASN A 181 11.41 -7.04 13.02
N ILE A 182 10.55 -6.13 12.58
CA ILE A 182 10.56 -4.72 12.99
C ILE A 182 9.32 -4.42 13.81
N SER A 183 9.54 -4.10 15.09
CA SER A 183 8.46 -3.71 15.99
C SER A 183 7.77 -2.43 15.49
N GLY A 184 6.44 -2.39 15.54
CA GLY A 184 5.66 -1.21 15.17
C GLY A 184 5.60 -0.90 13.66
N ILE A 185 6.17 -1.76 12.80
CA ILE A 185 6.18 -1.51 11.35
C ILE A 185 4.77 -1.37 10.78
N GLY A 186 3.80 -2.16 11.25
CA GLY A 186 2.42 -2.12 10.73
C GLY A 186 1.74 -0.78 10.93
N GLN A 187 1.88 -0.17 12.12
CA GLN A 187 1.33 1.16 12.37
C GLN A 187 1.96 2.21 11.47
N LYS A 188 3.28 2.14 11.29
CA LYS A 188 3.98 3.11 10.46
C LYS A 188 3.61 2.98 8.98
N LEU A 189 3.48 1.74 8.49
CA LEU A 189 3.03 1.47 7.12
C LEU A 189 1.58 1.93 6.90
N LEU A 190 0.69 1.74 7.88
CA LEU A 190 -0.67 2.26 7.80
C LEU A 190 -0.68 3.78 7.60
N GLU A 191 0.04 4.52 8.45
CA GLU A 191 0.13 5.98 8.35
C GLU A 191 0.69 6.44 7.01
N THR A 192 1.80 5.82 6.56
CA THR A 192 2.47 6.20 5.31
C THR A 192 1.63 5.86 4.09
N TRP A 193 1.09 4.65 4.00
CA TRP A 193 0.28 4.23 2.86
C TRP A 193 -1.06 4.95 2.80
N HIS A 194 -1.68 5.22 3.95
CA HIS A 194 -2.88 6.04 4.03
C HIS A 194 -2.63 7.41 3.41
N TRP A 195 -1.55 8.09 3.81
CA TRP A 195 -1.19 9.38 3.26
C TRP A 195 -0.86 9.32 1.75
N GLN A 196 -0.06 8.34 1.31
CA GLN A 196 0.30 8.19 -0.11
C GLN A 196 -0.93 8.00 -0.99
N VAL A 197 -1.83 7.09 -0.58
CA VAL A 197 -3.07 6.77 -1.32
C VAL A 197 -4.06 7.94 -1.28
N PHE A 198 -4.17 8.63 -0.14
CA PHE A 198 -4.95 9.85 -0.02
C PHE A 198 -4.45 10.96 -0.95
N ASP A 199 -3.13 11.23 -0.96
CA ASP A 199 -2.52 12.24 -1.82
C ASP A 199 -2.70 11.90 -3.31
N ASN A 200 -2.62 10.61 -3.67
CA ASN A 200 -2.91 10.14 -5.02
C ASN A 200 -4.35 10.47 -5.45
N GLY A 201 -5.36 10.12 -4.66
CA GLY A 201 -6.75 10.43 -4.98
C GLY A 201 -7.09 11.93 -4.94
N GLY A 202 -6.24 12.74 -4.31
CA GLY A 202 -6.35 14.20 -4.33
C GLY A 202 -5.83 14.85 -5.63
N LYS A 203 -5.11 14.11 -6.49
CA LYS A 203 -4.56 14.66 -7.73
C LYS A 203 -5.64 14.81 -8.79
N LYS A 204 -5.63 15.94 -9.51
CA LYS A 204 -6.53 16.17 -10.65
C LYS A 204 -6.11 15.40 -11.91
N ASP A 205 -4.82 15.10 -12.00
CA ASP A 205 -4.25 14.35 -13.11
C ASP A 205 -4.21 12.87 -12.74
N VAL A 206 -5.18 12.13 -13.26
CA VAL A 206 -5.35 10.67 -13.10
C VAL A 206 -4.23 9.84 -13.75
N SER A 207 -3.33 10.47 -14.52
CA SER A 207 -2.11 9.79 -14.97
C SER A 207 -1.06 9.64 -13.86
N ILE A 208 -1.19 10.40 -12.77
CA ILE A 208 -0.38 10.25 -11.57
C ILE A 208 -0.91 9.02 -10.81
N LYS A 209 -0.14 7.94 -10.82
CA LYS A 209 -0.45 6.68 -10.15
C LYS A 209 0.61 6.38 -9.10
N LEU A 210 0.24 5.63 -8.07
CA LEU A 210 1.20 5.01 -7.16
C LEU A 210 1.70 3.71 -7.77
N SER A 211 3.01 3.59 -7.93
CA SER A 211 3.64 2.34 -8.35
C SER A 211 3.81 1.36 -7.19
N LYS A 212 4.04 0.08 -7.50
CA LYS A 212 4.50 -0.91 -6.52
C LYS A 212 5.73 -0.46 -5.76
N LYS A 213 6.66 0.23 -6.42
CA LYS A 213 7.87 0.75 -5.78
C LYS A 213 7.52 1.76 -4.69
N ASP A 214 6.56 2.64 -4.92
CA ASP A 214 6.15 3.68 -3.96
C ASP A 214 5.57 3.08 -2.67
N ILE A 215 4.84 1.96 -2.79
CA ILE A 215 4.26 1.24 -1.65
C ILE A 215 5.30 0.38 -0.92
N ILE A 216 6.21 -0.27 -1.64
CA ILE A 216 7.24 -1.13 -1.03
C ILE A 216 8.38 -0.33 -0.40
N TRP A 217 8.68 0.86 -0.94
CA TRP A 217 9.79 1.68 -0.47
C TRP A 217 9.76 2.00 1.03
N PRO A 218 8.64 2.41 1.65
CA PRO A 218 8.55 2.60 3.10
C PRO A 218 9.05 1.40 3.93
N ILE A 219 8.89 0.18 3.42
CA ILE A 219 9.39 -1.04 4.08
C ILE A 219 10.92 -1.09 3.99
N LEU A 220 11.48 -0.78 2.81
CA LEU A 220 12.92 -0.75 2.58
C LEU A 220 13.60 0.29 3.46
N VAL A 221 13.01 1.48 3.56
CA VAL A 221 13.44 2.53 4.51
C VAL A 221 13.53 1.96 5.91
N LYS A 222 12.42 1.40 6.43
CA LYS A 222 12.32 0.88 7.79
C LYS A 222 13.36 -0.18 8.11
N ILE A 223 13.66 -1.10 7.19
CA ILE A 223 14.68 -2.14 7.42
C ILE A 223 16.11 -1.61 7.37
N THR A 224 16.33 -0.41 6.81
CA THR A 224 17.64 0.26 6.68
C THR A 224 17.78 1.51 7.57
N GLU A 225 16.87 1.71 8.52
CA GLU A 225 16.95 2.84 9.47
C GLU A 225 18.21 2.77 10.34
N ILE A 226 18.61 3.92 10.88
CA ILE A 226 19.83 4.02 11.68
C ILE A 226 19.78 3.12 12.92
N GLU A 227 18.59 2.94 13.52
CA GLU A 227 18.34 2.03 14.64
C GLU A 227 18.58 0.56 14.28
N GLN A 228 18.70 0.24 12.99
CA GLN A 228 19.03 -1.10 12.49
C GLN A 228 20.53 -1.32 12.26
N CYS A 229 21.34 -0.27 12.45
CA CYS A 229 22.80 -0.30 12.28
C CYS A 229 23.47 -1.00 13.47
N GLU A 230 24.64 -1.61 13.25
CA GLU A 230 25.39 -2.28 14.31
C GLU A 230 26.20 -1.24 15.10
N ASP A 231 26.07 -1.23 16.43
CA ASP A 231 26.81 -0.31 17.32
C ASP A 231 28.31 -0.28 17.02
N SER A 232 28.91 -1.45 16.75
CA SER A 232 30.34 -1.56 16.41
C SER A 232 30.75 -0.80 15.14
N PHE A 233 29.81 -0.55 14.22
CA PHE A 233 30.05 0.30 13.06
C PHE A 233 29.83 1.77 13.39
N LEU A 234 28.88 2.09 14.28
CA LEU A 234 28.60 3.46 14.70
C LEU A 234 29.72 4.05 15.57
N GLU A 235 30.42 3.22 16.35
CA GLU A 235 31.55 3.60 17.22
C GLU A 235 32.72 4.31 16.50
N GLN A 236 32.77 4.29 15.16
CA GLN A 236 33.80 4.98 14.39
C GLN A 236 33.54 6.49 14.22
N PHE A 237 32.31 6.96 14.49
CA PHE A 237 31.93 8.37 14.34
C PHE A 237 32.02 9.11 15.68
N ASP A 238 32.39 10.40 15.63
CA ASP A 238 32.35 11.25 16.81
C ASP A 238 30.91 11.37 17.35
N SER A 239 30.77 11.49 18.67
CA SER A 239 29.46 11.58 19.33
C SER A 239 28.60 12.75 18.84
N GLY A 240 29.21 13.91 18.55
CA GLY A 240 28.49 15.08 18.01
C GLY A 240 28.07 14.87 16.55
N VAL A 241 28.91 14.19 15.77
CA VAL A 241 28.57 13.77 14.39
C VAL A 241 27.40 12.81 14.42
N TYR A 242 27.44 11.79 15.28
CA TYR A 242 26.38 10.79 15.40
C TYR A 242 25.03 11.39 15.78
N GLU A 243 24.99 12.34 16.72
CA GLU A 243 23.75 13.02 17.10
C GLU A 243 23.13 13.78 15.92
N GLU A 244 23.95 14.52 15.15
CA GLU A 244 23.45 15.23 13.97
C GLU A 244 23.02 14.24 12.86
N VAL A 245 23.74 13.13 12.68
CA VAL A 245 23.34 12.07 11.75
C VAL A 245 21.95 11.55 12.10
N ILE A 246 21.66 11.20 13.36
CA ILE A 246 20.33 10.71 13.78
C ILE A 246 19.24 11.72 13.39
N ASN A 247 19.48 13.01 13.65
CA ASN A 247 18.51 14.06 13.38
C ASN A 247 18.23 14.24 11.88
N ARG A 248 19.18 13.93 11.00
CA ARG A 248 19.10 14.15 9.55
C ARG A 248 18.80 12.90 8.74
N TYR A 249 19.11 11.72 9.26
CA TYR A 249 19.06 10.46 8.52
C TYR A 249 17.67 10.17 7.98
N ALA A 250 16.64 10.34 8.82
CA ALA A 250 15.26 10.10 8.44
C ALA A 250 14.83 11.03 7.30
N ASP A 251 15.14 12.32 7.39
CA ASP A 251 14.76 13.28 6.34
C ASP A 251 15.48 12.98 5.02
N ILE A 252 16.76 12.58 5.07
CA ILE A 252 17.53 12.26 3.87
C ILE A 252 17.01 10.98 3.23
N ILE A 253 16.79 9.89 3.97
CA ILE A 253 16.22 8.68 3.38
C ILE A 253 14.77 8.90 2.91
N ASN A 254 13.95 9.64 3.65
CA ASN A 254 12.55 9.87 3.29
C ASN A 254 12.39 10.85 2.12
N SER A 255 13.29 11.83 1.94
CA SER A 255 13.28 12.72 0.77
C SER A 255 13.72 12.02 -0.51
N HIS A 256 14.42 10.88 -0.39
CA HIS A 256 14.94 10.11 -1.52
C HIS A 256 14.03 8.92 -1.89
N CYS A 257 12.74 8.98 -1.53
CA CYS A 257 11.75 7.94 -1.79
C CYS A 257 11.62 7.50 -3.25
N GLU A 258 12.02 8.34 -4.21
CA GLU A 258 11.92 8.03 -5.63
C GLU A 258 13.02 7.07 -6.13
N GLN A 259 14.03 6.72 -5.32
CA GLN A 259 15.21 6.03 -5.81
C GLN A 259 15.47 4.67 -5.15
N CYS A 260 14.52 3.73 -5.31
CA CYS A 260 14.85 2.29 -5.28
C CYS A 260 16.13 1.98 -6.09
N GLU A 261 16.41 2.79 -7.12
CA GLU A 261 17.61 2.79 -7.95
C GLU A 261 18.91 2.92 -7.16
N PHE A 262 18.95 3.73 -6.11
CA PHE A 262 20.13 3.91 -5.27
C PHE A 262 20.48 2.62 -4.50
N PHE A 263 19.47 1.94 -3.94
CA PHE A 263 19.68 0.65 -3.27
C PHE A 263 20.20 -0.39 -4.28
N ILE A 264 19.65 -0.39 -5.49
CA ILE A 264 20.10 -1.26 -6.58
C ILE A 264 21.55 -0.96 -6.96
N LYS A 265 21.93 0.32 -7.07
CA LYS A 265 23.29 0.78 -7.37
C LYS A 265 24.29 0.27 -6.31
N ILE A 266 24.03 0.52 -5.02
CA ILE A 266 24.90 0.02 -3.93
C ILE A 266 25.07 -1.49 -4.00
N LEU A 267 23.96 -2.24 -4.13
CA LEU A 267 24.00 -3.69 -4.11
C LEU A 267 24.75 -4.26 -5.33
N SER A 268 24.59 -3.65 -6.50
CA SER A 268 25.30 -3.99 -7.73
C SER A 268 26.80 -3.72 -7.59
N ASP A 269 27.17 -2.53 -7.13
CA ASP A 269 28.57 -2.11 -6.99
C ASP A 269 29.29 -2.97 -5.94
N TYR A 270 28.63 -3.29 -4.82
CA TYR A 270 29.20 -4.18 -3.80
C TYR A 270 29.36 -5.62 -4.27
N SER A 271 28.41 -6.12 -5.07
CA SER A 271 28.48 -7.44 -5.71
C SER A 271 29.69 -7.55 -6.63
N GLY A 272 29.91 -6.53 -7.47
CA GLY A 272 31.05 -6.43 -8.39
C GLY A 272 32.38 -6.06 -7.72
N PHE A 273 32.39 -5.66 -6.45
CA PHE A 273 33.60 -5.21 -5.76
C PHE A 273 34.57 -6.37 -5.47
N GLU A 274 35.73 -6.36 -6.11
CA GLU A 274 36.81 -7.31 -5.89
C GLU A 274 37.66 -6.91 -4.67
N SER A 275 37.83 -7.84 -3.73
CA SER A 275 38.68 -7.64 -2.56
C SER A 275 39.21 -8.98 -2.02
N PRO A 276 40.46 -9.03 -1.54
CA PRO A 276 40.97 -10.20 -0.82
C PRO A 276 40.34 -10.37 0.57
N LYS A 277 39.73 -9.30 1.12
CA LYS A 277 39.06 -9.32 2.43
C LYS A 277 37.69 -10.02 2.34
N ARG A 278 37.15 -10.43 3.49
CA ARG A 278 35.85 -11.13 3.56
C ARG A 278 34.95 -10.56 4.65
N GLY A 279 33.65 -10.82 4.54
CA GLY A 279 32.66 -10.39 5.54
C GLY A 279 32.67 -8.89 5.80
N ASN A 280 32.66 -8.50 7.08
CA ASN A 280 32.67 -7.09 7.50
C ASN A 280 33.93 -6.34 7.02
N GLU A 281 35.09 -7.01 6.89
CA GLU A 281 36.30 -6.34 6.42
C GLU A 281 36.20 -5.93 4.94
N LYS A 282 35.56 -6.75 4.10
CA LYS A 282 35.24 -6.38 2.71
C LYS A 282 34.25 -5.22 2.67
N LEU A 283 33.22 -5.28 3.51
CA LEU A 283 32.20 -4.23 3.62
C LEU A 283 32.82 -2.88 4.00
N ASN A 284 33.59 -2.84 5.09
CA ASN A 284 34.23 -1.62 5.54
C ASN A 284 35.20 -1.10 4.47
N GLN A 285 35.98 -1.97 3.83
CA GLN A 285 36.84 -1.54 2.73
C GLN A 285 36.05 -0.94 1.56
N PHE A 286 34.91 -1.54 1.18
CA PHE A 286 34.06 -0.99 0.13
C PHE A 286 33.57 0.41 0.52
N ILE A 287 33.02 0.57 1.72
CA ILE A 287 32.51 1.84 2.24
C ILE A 287 33.59 2.92 2.18
N GLU A 288 34.77 2.65 2.74
CA GLU A 288 35.88 3.62 2.76
C GLU A 288 36.34 4.06 1.37
N LEU A 289 36.33 3.15 0.40
CA LEU A 289 36.81 3.45 -0.95
C LEU A 289 35.74 4.03 -1.88
N LYS A 290 34.45 3.84 -1.56
CA LYS A 290 33.35 4.05 -2.51
C LYS A 290 32.27 5.02 -2.05
N TRP A 291 32.25 5.44 -0.79
CA TRP A 291 31.18 6.32 -0.31
C TRP A 291 31.04 7.62 -1.14
N THR A 292 32.15 8.19 -1.64
CA THR A 292 32.11 9.40 -2.46
C THR A 292 31.36 9.24 -3.78
N ASP A 293 31.30 8.02 -4.32
CA ASP A 293 30.63 7.69 -5.59
C ASP A 293 29.09 7.85 -5.48
N TYR A 294 28.58 8.06 -4.26
CA TYR A 294 27.17 8.16 -3.91
C TYR A 294 26.75 9.57 -3.46
N ILE A 295 27.67 10.53 -3.33
CA ILE A 295 27.34 11.89 -2.85
C ILE A 295 26.27 12.56 -3.72
N ALA A 296 26.37 12.41 -5.04
CA ALA A 296 25.46 13.04 -5.99
C ALA A 296 24.04 12.42 -5.98
N ASP A 297 23.86 11.27 -5.33
CA ASP A 297 22.56 10.61 -5.21
C ASP A 297 21.72 11.22 -4.07
N PHE A 298 22.28 12.19 -3.32
CA PHE A 298 21.63 12.80 -2.17
C PHE A 298 21.63 14.34 -2.20
N ASP A 299 20.53 14.94 -1.75
CA ASP A 299 20.48 16.36 -1.42
C ASP A 299 21.00 16.62 -0.01
N PHE A 300 22.18 17.25 0.07
CA PHE A 300 22.86 17.61 1.32
C PHE A 300 22.89 19.12 1.56
N ASP A 301 21.92 19.87 1.04
CA ASP A 301 21.90 21.33 1.17
C ASP A 301 22.13 21.81 2.61
N GLY A 302 23.26 22.49 2.81
CA GLY A 302 23.67 23.05 4.12
C GLY A 302 24.21 22.04 5.13
N ILE A 303 24.55 20.81 4.72
CA ILE A 303 25.11 19.77 5.59
C ILE A 303 26.64 19.74 5.48
N ASP A 304 27.31 19.70 6.63
CA ASP A 304 28.77 19.63 6.73
C ASP A 304 29.34 18.34 6.10
N GLU A 305 30.56 18.41 5.59
CA GLU A 305 31.22 17.30 4.90
C GLU A 305 31.39 16.05 5.79
N GLU A 306 31.71 16.22 7.07
CA GLU A 306 31.90 15.11 8.01
C GLU A 306 30.56 14.40 8.29
N ILE A 307 29.49 15.17 8.45
CA ILE A 307 28.12 14.66 8.65
C ILE A 307 27.63 13.91 7.40
N ARG A 308 27.88 14.48 6.22
CA ARG A 308 27.55 13.89 4.92
C ARG A 308 28.25 12.55 4.74
N GLU A 309 29.56 12.50 5.01
CA GLU A 309 30.33 11.26 4.94
C GLU A 309 29.71 10.19 5.86
N ALA A 310 29.45 10.54 7.12
CA ALA A 310 28.86 9.62 8.09
C ALA A 310 27.50 9.07 7.63
N ILE A 311 26.60 9.93 7.16
CA ILE A 311 25.28 9.52 6.63
C ILE A 311 25.45 8.52 5.50
N ILE A 312 26.22 8.85 4.46
CA ILE A 312 26.38 7.98 3.28
C ILE A 312 26.96 6.62 3.70
N LYS A 313 27.99 6.63 4.56
CA LYS A 313 28.62 5.40 5.06
C LYS A 313 27.62 4.51 5.81
N ILE A 314 26.77 5.09 6.67
CA ILE A 314 25.74 4.36 7.41
C ILE A 314 24.68 3.80 6.46
N ILE A 315 24.24 4.57 5.47
CA ILE A 315 23.27 4.10 4.48
C ILE A 315 23.83 2.90 3.70
N ILE A 316 25.04 3.02 3.16
CA ILE A 316 25.70 1.92 2.42
C ILE A 316 25.83 0.68 3.29
N PHE A 317 26.28 0.86 4.54
CA PHE A 317 26.41 -0.23 5.50
C PHE A 317 25.08 -0.96 5.72
N ASN A 318 24.01 -0.21 6.03
CA ASN A 318 22.69 -0.77 6.30
C ASN A 318 22.10 -1.48 5.08
N VAL A 319 22.17 -0.87 3.89
CA VAL A 319 21.71 -1.49 2.65
C VAL A 319 22.43 -2.82 2.40
N ILE A 320 23.76 -2.86 2.49
CA ILE A 320 24.52 -4.08 2.23
C ILE A 320 24.26 -5.14 3.31
N LYS A 321 24.20 -4.77 4.59
CA LYS A 321 23.87 -5.70 5.69
C LYS A 321 22.49 -6.32 5.51
N ARG A 322 21.54 -5.56 4.98
CA ARG A 322 20.15 -5.99 4.77
C ARG A 322 19.89 -6.58 3.39
N ARG A 323 20.91 -6.71 2.52
CA ARG A 323 20.78 -7.24 1.14
C ARG A 323 19.92 -8.50 1.00
N PHE A 324 20.07 -9.49 1.90
CA PHE A 324 19.28 -10.71 1.83
C PHE A 324 17.81 -10.50 2.20
N THR A 325 17.53 -9.58 3.13
CA THR A 325 16.17 -9.16 3.46
C THR A 325 15.55 -8.37 2.30
N ILE A 326 16.31 -7.43 1.72
CA ILE A 326 15.89 -6.67 0.53
C ILE A 326 15.57 -7.63 -0.63
N ASP A 327 16.47 -8.56 -0.95
CA ASP A 327 16.26 -9.57 -2.00
C ASP A 327 15.04 -10.45 -1.74
N ARG A 328 14.79 -10.81 -0.47
CA ARG A 328 13.60 -11.58 -0.10
C ARG A 328 12.32 -10.77 -0.30
N ILE A 329 12.30 -9.50 0.12
CA ILE A 329 11.15 -8.60 -0.08
C ILE A 329 10.87 -8.48 -1.58
N LYS A 330 11.90 -8.17 -2.38
CA LYS A 330 11.81 -8.08 -3.84
C LYS A 330 11.21 -9.34 -4.46
N LYS A 331 11.67 -10.52 -4.04
CA LYS A 331 11.13 -11.80 -4.52
C LYS A 331 9.69 -12.04 -4.11
N GLU A 332 9.32 -11.73 -2.86
CA GLU A 332 7.96 -11.97 -2.37
C GLU A 332 6.92 -11.10 -3.08
N VAL A 333 7.31 -9.89 -3.50
CA VAL A 333 6.43 -8.92 -4.18
C VAL A 333 6.61 -8.90 -5.70
N ASN A 334 7.39 -9.84 -6.26
CA ASN A 334 7.75 -9.90 -7.68
C ASN A 334 8.29 -8.58 -8.25
N MET A 335 9.19 -7.92 -7.51
CA MET A 335 9.88 -6.70 -7.96
C MET A 335 11.28 -7.04 -8.46
N CYS A 336 11.56 -6.68 -9.72
CA CYS A 336 12.85 -6.89 -10.39
C CYS A 336 14.01 -6.14 -9.74
#